data_AF-A0A7C5MTW8-F1
#
_entry.id   AF-A0A7C5MTW8-F1
#
_cell.length_a   1.000
_cell.length_b   1.000
_cell.length_c   1.000
_cell.angle_alpha   90.00
_cell.angle_beta   90.00
_cell.angle_gamma   90.00
#
_symmetry.space_group_name_H-M   'P 1'
#
loop_
_entity.id
_entity.type
_entity.pdbx_description
1 polymer ?
#
loop_
_entity_poly.entity_id
_entity_poly.type
_entity_poly.pdbx_seq_one_letter_code
_entity_poly.pdbx_strand_id
1 'polypeptide(L)' 'MLGLGSSMKAQGIKFFHGTFAQAKAKAKKENKLIFMDAYTSWCGPCKWMAANTFTDASVGAYFNQHFV' A
#
# COMPACT_ATOMS: atom_id res chain seq x y z
N MET A 1 8.14 -34.44 -8.60
CA MET A 1 8.21 -33.09 -9.20
C MET A 1 7.55 -32.14 -8.22
N LEU A 2 8.35 -31.31 -7.55
CA LEU A 2 7.92 -30.44 -6.44
C LEU A 2 6.92 -29.40 -6.95
N GLY A 3 5.70 -29.45 -6.43
CA GLY A 3 4.60 -28.55 -6.78
C GLY A 3 4.95 -27.11 -6.43
N LEU A 4 5.01 -26.28 -7.47
CA LEU A 4 5.15 -24.83 -7.39
C LEU A 4 3.91 -24.26 -6.67
N GLY A 5 4.06 -24.02 -5.36
CA GLY A 5 3.13 -23.18 -4.61
C GLY A 5 3.25 -21.74 -5.09
N SER A 6 2.44 -21.35 -6.07
CA SER A 6 2.24 -19.94 -6.42
C SER A 6 1.62 -19.22 -5.23
N SER A 7 2.47 -18.62 -4.40
CA SER A 7 2.04 -17.69 -3.36
C SER A 7 1.42 -16.49 -4.07
N MET A 8 0.08 -16.39 -4.06
CA MET A 8 -0.65 -15.22 -4.54
C MET A 8 -0.14 -13.99 -3.76
N LYS A 9 0.78 -13.23 -4.35
CA LYS A 9 1.17 -11.93 -3.80
C LYS A 9 0.00 -10.99 -4.05
N ALA A 10 -0.71 -10.62 -2.98
CA ALA A 10 -1.70 -9.56 -3.01
C ALA A 10 -1.17 -8.37 -3.84
N GLN A 11 -1.89 -8.03 -4.89
CA GLN A 11 -1.54 -7.03 -5.89
C GLN A 11 -1.85 -5.64 -5.35
N GLY A 12 -0.98 -4.67 -5.64
CA GLY A 12 -1.17 -3.27 -5.24
C GLY A 12 -0.56 -2.87 -3.89
N ILE A 13 -0.86 -1.62 -3.50
CA ILE A 13 -0.40 -0.99 -2.27
C ILE A 13 -1.19 -1.55 -1.08
N LYS A 14 -0.49 -1.91 0.00
CA LYS A 14 -1.06 -2.36 1.26
C LYS A 14 -1.11 -1.22 2.25
N PHE A 15 -2.24 -0.53 2.28
CA PHE A 15 -2.45 0.56 3.22
C PHE A 15 -2.54 0.07 4.66
N PHE A 16 -1.89 0.80 5.57
CA PHE A 16 -2.09 0.62 7.00
C PHE A 16 -3.43 1.23 7.43
N HIS A 17 -4.25 0.44 8.13
CA HIS A 17 -5.51 0.91 8.72
C HIS A 17 -5.36 1.02 10.25
N GLY A 18 -5.50 2.23 10.77
CA GLY A 18 -5.38 2.51 12.20
C GLY A 18 -5.24 4.01 12.45
N THR A 19 -4.78 4.37 13.65
CA THR A 19 -4.51 5.76 14.00
C THR A 19 -3.15 6.23 13.47
N PHE A 20 -2.99 7.53 13.29
CA PHE A 20 -1.70 8.12 12.90
C PHE A 20 -0.59 7.82 13.93
N ALA A 21 -0.92 7.70 15.22
CA ALA A 21 0.04 7.32 16.25
C ALA A 21 0.58 5.89 16.03
N GLN A 22 -0.29 4.94 15.66
CA GLN A 22 0.12 3.58 15.32
C GLN A 22 0.92 3.53 14.02
N ALA A 23 0.54 4.32 13.00
CA ALA A 23 1.30 4.46 11.76
C ALA A 23 2.72 4.96 12.03
N LYS A 24 2.89 6.00 12.86
CA LYS A 24 4.21 6.50 13.30
C LYS A 24 5.03 5.44 14.04
N ALA A 25 4.40 4.68 14.92
CA ALA A 25 5.09 3.60 15.65
C ALA A 25 5.57 2.50 14.70
N LYS A 26 4.73 2.09 13.74
CA LYS A 26 5.08 1.10 12.71
C LYS A 26 6.17 1.60 11.76
N ALA A 27 6.07 2.83 11.28
CA ALA A 27 7.08 3.48 10.44
C ALA A 27 8.45 3.55 11.14
N LYS A 28 8.47 3.93 12.42
CA LYS A 28 9.70 3.92 13.24
C LYS A 28 10.27 2.51 13.44
N LYS A 29 9.41 1.52 13.67
CA LYS A 29 9.82 0.11 13.86
C LYS A 29 10.39 -0.50 12.58
N GLU A 30 9.79 -0.19 11.43
CA GLU A 30 10.20 -0.72 10.12
C GLU A 30 11.26 0.15 9.43
N ASN A 31 11.62 1.29 10.01
CA ASN A 31 12.49 2.30 9.42
C ASN A 31 12.06 2.72 8.01
N LYS A 32 10.76 2.97 7.85
CA LYS A 32 10.10 3.37 6.61
C LYS A 32 9.45 4.74 6.75
N LEU A 33 9.23 5.42 5.62
CA LEU A 33 8.48 6.66 5.58
C LEU A 33 6.96 6.38 5.63
N ILE A 34 6.17 7.39 6.01
CA ILE A 34 4.69 7.28 5.99
C ILE A 34 4.19 7.82 4.66
N PHE A 35 3.40 7.04 3.96
CA PHE A 35 2.64 7.53 2.81
C PHE A 35 1.17 7.70 3.23
N MET A 36 0.65 8.92 3.13
CA MET A 36 -0.72 9.24 3.53
C MET A 36 -1.52 9.68 2.31
N ASP A 37 -2.48 8.84 1.91
CA ASP A 37 -3.47 9.20 0.90
C ASP A 37 -4.61 10.02 1.53
N ALA A 38 -4.73 11.28 1.13
CA ALA A 38 -5.77 12.19 1.58
C ALA A 38 -6.70 12.52 0.40
N TYR A 39 -7.95 12.04 0.47
CA TYR A 39 -8.92 12.19 -0.60
C TYR A 39 -10.30 12.61 -0.06
N THR A 40 -11.16 13.08 -0.96
CA THR A 40 -12.58 13.31 -0.68
C THR A 40 -13.45 12.26 -1.39
N SER A 41 -14.62 11.94 -0.83
CA SER A 41 -15.51 10.90 -1.36
C SER A 41 -16.02 11.16 -2.79
N TRP A 42 -15.94 12.42 -3.24
CA TRP A 42 -16.35 12.87 -4.57
C TRP A 42 -15.16 13.28 -5.46
N CYS A 43 -13.92 13.06 -5.01
CA CYS A 43 -12.74 13.29 -5.84
C CYS A 43 -12.65 12.25 -6.96
N GLY A 44 -13.09 12.62 -8.17
CA GLY A 44 -13.00 11.79 -9.36
C GLY A 44 -11.57 11.30 -9.67
N PRO A 45 -10.56 12.18 -9.74
CA PRO A 45 -9.17 11.78 -9.99
C PRO A 45 -8.61 10.81 -8.94
N CYS A 46 -8.96 11.00 -7.67
CA CYS A 46 -8.52 10.13 -6.58
C CYS A 46 -9.06 8.70 -6.75
N LYS A 47 -10.34 8.55 -7.14
CA LYS A 47 -10.93 7.25 -7.44
C LYS A 47 -10.27 6.56 -8.62
N TRP A 48 -9.92 7.31 -9.66
CA TRP A 48 -9.19 6.77 -10.81
C TRP A 48 -7.81 6.26 -10.41
N MET A 49 -7.06 7.02 -9.61
CA MET A 49 -5.76 6.61 -9.09
C MET A 49 -5.87 5.35 -8.21
N ALA A 50 -6.87 5.29 -7.32
CA ALA A 50 -7.11 4.12 -6.50
C ALA A 50 -7.43 2.85 -7.31
N ALA A 51 -8.15 3.00 -8.43
CA ALA A 51 -8.53 1.88 -9.29
C ALA A 51 -7.42 1.39 -10.23
N ASN A 52 -6.54 2.29 -10.68
CA ASN A 52 -5.56 2.00 -11.74
C ASN A 52 -4.10 2.00 -11.27
N THR A 53 -3.75 2.90 -10.33
CA THR A 53 -2.36 3.05 -9.85
C THR A 53 -2.12 2.26 -8.58
N PHE A 54 -3.04 2.31 -7.61
CA PHE A 54 -2.84 1.63 -6.32
C PHE A 54 -3.01 0.12 -6.41
N THR A 55 -3.63 -0.39 -7.47
CA THR A 55 -3.79 -1.82 -7.77
C THR A 55 -2.63 -2.38 -8.59
N ASP A 56 -1.80 -1.54 -9.19
CA ASP A 56 -0.65 -1.97 -9.99
C ASP A 56 0.40 -2.68 -9.12
N ALA A 57 0.89 -3.83 -9.60
CA ALA A 57 1.80 -4.66 -8.84
C ALA A 57 3.20 -4.03 -8.68
N SER A 58 3.68 -3.29 -9.67
CA SER A 58 4.99 -2.62 -9.63
C SER A 58 4.97 -1.45 -8.66
N VAL A 59 3.89 -0.67 -8.67
CA VAL A 59 3.64 0.41 -7.71
C VAL A 59 3.51 -0.18 -6.31
N GLY A 60 2.68 -1.21 -6.15
CA GLY A 60 2.53 -1.92 -4.88
C GLY A 60 3.86 -2.44 -4.32
N ALA A 61 4.70 -3.06 -5.15
CA ALA A 61 6.00 -3.57 -4.73
C ALA A 61 6.90 -2.46 -4.18
N TYR A 62 7.01 -1.35 -4.91
CA TYR A 62 7.80 -0.19 -4.49
C TYR A 62 7.24 0.42 -3.19
N PHE A 63 5.93 0.69 -3.15
CA PHE A 63 5.32 1.36 -2.01
C PHE A 63 5.38 0.51 -0.73
N ASN A 64 5.09 -0.79 -0.83
CA ASN A 64 5.13 -1.69 0.33
C ASN A 64 6.55 -1.88 0.88
N GLN A 65 7.58 -1.70 0.03
CA GLN A 65 8.98 -1.79 0.43
C GLN A 65 9.46 -0.53 1.15
N HIS A 66 9.04 0.66 0.70
CA HIS A 66 9.59 1.93 1.17
C HIS A 66 8.71 2.69 2.17
N PHE A 67 7.41 2.39 2.19
CA PHE A 67 6.42 3.12 2.96
C PHE A 67 5.58 2.22 3.87
N VAL A 68 4.98 2.87 4.86
CA VAL A 68 3.94 2.34 5.77
C VAL A 68 2.64 3.10 5.53
#